data_AF-A0A0C2W5S5-F1
#
_entry.id   AF-A0A0C2W5S5-F1
#
_cell.length_a   1.000
_cell.length_b   1.000
_cell.length_c   1.000
_cell.angle_alpha   90.00
_cell.angle_beta   90.00
_cell.angle_gamma   90.00
#
_symmetry.space_group_name_H-M   'P 1'
#
loop_
_entity.id
_entity.type
_entity.pdbx_description
1 polymer ?
#
loop_
_entity_poly.entity_id
_entity_poly.type
_entity_poly.pdbx_seq_one_letter_code
_entity_poly.pdbx_strand_id
1 'polypeptide(L)'
;MKKILTMLASLAIVGSSTLTVMACNKRKPNEIWVQTNTIWLPSYQKAAKKVNKSFKDRGLDWQIKLKEIDIFQEKEIIGTRGIRDKSVSDIFTVPIGDYVLYLNKNNLYDMTDLIKTKLVNDKDGQERYGIKPVDNKSGLDGLNMNGSKDELAWKSAIAPNQNGKAMLGFVPMAIENQLWIFDENRVGIKKEVKDGMKYTYLVGEEIAGVNDLEKWDEKAPDNVKNKPKASIENIIKINLSKKNNEKISDADNKRKIDTTKGAPFIFLDAAGSFIGGMLLNSILVNNLDKIKNLKADFASDGLVWIKKGVTNPKTKNKNDYDSIFENEAFASELKLVGDTITDYVKSLGGHIEVLYGGNPGQVGQILANARRDGVTAMTLAGSYEVSGKLKELQDGHKVYAAKQKAEGKSVKEPKYGFASIGDVTFGGGKHKITGFAGGFGWGIKSTIDKRVAEQKDEKGKVVANGIKLSKAEAAMEFIKEISSEEYATDLAYGDGKISPFKKVGDHLVKELKEAKNINPKHIDGPKAGKDKTESELKEEKEIRNILGNAYESILESYQGNGKDGQIASRSNNELFGIYWDTFSEAFGATLNTEINVKKEDFATVLKRLYKDKKTKYVFG
;
A
#
# COMPACT_ATOMS: atom_id res chain seq x y z
N MET A 1 30.63 11.76 2.41
CA MET A 1 29.75 12.62 1.58
C MET A 1 29.63 12.18 0.12
N LYS A 2 30.71 11.88 -0.63
CA LYS A 2 30.60 11.45 -2.04
C LYS A 2 29.86 10.12 -2.31
N LYS A 3 29.82 9.17 -1.37
CA LYS A 3 29.21 7.83 -1.53
C LYS A 3 27.70 7.74 -1.19
N ILE A 4 27.19 8.61 -0.32
CA ILE A 4 25.75 8.69 0.02
C ILE A 4 25.01 9.53 -1.02
N LEU A 5 25.66 10.58 -1.53
CA LEU A 5 25.19 11.25 -2.74
C LEU A 5 25.14 10.28 -3.92
N THR A 6 25.99 9.26 -4.03
CA THR A 6 25.88 8.27 -5.11
C THR A 6 24.71 7.30 -4.95
N MET A 7 24.13 7.12 -3.76
CA MET A 7 22.95 6.26 -3.55
C MET A 7 21.64 7.02 -3.79
N LEU A 8 21.58 8.30 -3.42
CA LEU A 8 20.49 9.21 -3.79
C LEU A 8 20.61 9.71 -5.23
N ALA A 9 21.83 9.83 -5.76
CA ALA A 9 22.10 10.17 -7.16
C ALA A 9 22.14 8.93 -8.08
N SER A 10 22.24 7.69 -7.58
CA SER A 10 21.94 6.51 -8.41
C SER A 10 20.43 6.35 -8.63
N LEU A 11 19.60 6.98 -7.77
CA LEU A 11 18.17 7.19 -8.02
C LEU A 11 17.89 8.43 -8.90
N ALA A 12 18.79 9.42 -8.93
CA ALA A 12 18.60 10.67 -9.70
C ALA A 12 19.40 10.77 -11.03
N ILE A 13 20.39 9.90 -11.29
CA ILE A 13 21.29 9.98 -12.47
C ILE A 13 21.36 8.62 -13.18
N VAL A 14 20.20 8.12 -13.60
CA VAL A 14 20.06 7.38 -14.88
C VAL A 14 19.00 8.07 -15.77
N GLY A 15 18.40 9.16 -15.28
CA GLY A 15 17.22 9.80 -15.89
C GLY A 15 17.47 10.75 -17.06
N SER A 16 18.72 11.06 -17.43
CA SER A 16 18.97 12.10 -18.46
C SER A 16 19.51 11.60 -19.80
N SER A 17 19.95 10.34 -19.93
CA SER A 17 20.52 9.83 -21.20
C SER A 17 19.64 8.83 -21.97
N THR A 18 18.57 8.31 -21.37
CA THR A 18 17.58 7.45 -22.07
C THR A 18 16.38 8.21 -22.64
N LEU A 19 16.12 9.45 -22.20
CA LEU A 19 15.00 10.27 -22.70
C LEU A 19 15.15 10.67 -24.17
N THR A 20 16.38 10.75 -24.69
CA THR A 20 16.66 11.17 -26.07
C THR A 20 16.54 10.04 -27.09
N VAL A 21 16.53 8.76 -26.66
CA VAL A 21 16.45 7.60 -27.59
C VAL A 21 15.01 7.10 -27.77
N MET A 22 14.05 7.49 -26.92
CA MET A 22 12.65 7.04 -27.04
C MET A 22 11.82 7.75 -28.13
N ALA A 23 12.35 8.80 -28.76
CA ALA A 23 11.59 9.63 -29.72
C ALA A 23 11.38 8.98 -31.11
N CYS A 24 11.98 7.82 -31.40
CA CYS A 24 11.83 7.10 -32.67
C CYS A 24 11.43 5.63 -32.51
N ASN A 25 10.55 5.28 -31.57
CA ASN A 25 9.95 3.95 -31.56
C ASN A 25 8.88 3.84 -32.66
N LYS A 26 9.22 3.21 -33.79
CA LYS A 26 8.26 2.72 -34.79
C LYS A 26 7.43 1.57 -34.19
N ARG A 27 6.53 1.90 -33.25
CA ARG A 27 5.55 0.94 -32.71
C ARG A 27 4.67 0.46 -33.84
N LYS A 28 4.57 -0.86 -34.03
CA LYS A 28 3.65 -1.39 -35.02
C LYS A 28 2.23 -1.26 -34.47
N PRO A 29 1.24 -0.93 -35.32
CA PRO A 29 -0.11 -0.72 -34.82
C PRO A 29 -0.80 -1.97 -34.24
N ASN A 30 -0.34 -3.18 -34.59
CA ASN A 30 -0.80 -4.44 -34.02
C ASN A 30 -0.09 -4.83 -32.70
N GLU A 31 0.80 -3.98 -32.19
CA GLU A 31 1.49 -4.22 -30.92
C GLU A 31 0.73 -3.58 -29.76
N ILE A 32 0.53 -4.34 -28.69
CA ILE A 32 -0.01 -3.91 -27.40
C ILE A 32 1.17 -3.82 -26.44
N TRP A 33 1.55 -2.60 -26.08
CA TRP A 33 2.69 -2.34 -25.21
C TRP A 33 2.26 -2.34 -23.75
N VAL A 34 2.92 -3.17 -22.95
CA VAL A 34 2.60 -3.38 -21.53
C VAL A 34 3.78 -2.94 -20.69
N GLN A 35 3.54 -2.03 -19.75
CA GLN A 35 4.52 -1.65 -18.74
C GLN A 35 4.86 -2.84 -17.83
N THR A 36 6.16 -3.00 -17.56
CA THR A 36 6.69 -3.89 -16.51
C THR A 36 7.96 -3.27 -15.92
N ASN A 37 8.36 -3.70 -14.73
CA ASN A 37 9.71 -3.45 -14.21
C ASN A 37 10.56 -4.72 -14.29
N THR A 38 11.83 -4.63 -13.90
CA THR A 38 12.78 -5.75 -13.90
C THR A 38 12.30 -6.93 -13.05
N ILE A 39 11.61 -6.66 -11.92
CA ILE A 39 11.14 -7.69 -10.98
C ILE A 39 9.97 -8.48 -11.58
N TRP A 40 9.01 -7.82 -12.23
CA TRP A 40 7.82 -8.48 -12.80
C TRP A 40 8.06 -9.06 -14.19
N LEU A 41 9.14 -8.63 -14.86
CA LEU A 41 9.44 -8.99 -16.25
C LEU A 41 9.36 -10.50 -16.51
N PRO A 42 9.89 -11.42 -15.67
CA PRO A 42 9.79 -12.85 -15.91
C PRO A 42 8.34 -13.35 -15.99
N SER A 43 7.48 -12.94 -15.06
CA SER A 43 6.05 -13.31 -15.04
C SER A 43 5.31 -12.71 -16.24
N TYR A 44 5.57 -11.45 -16.56
CA TYR A 44 4.97 -10.76 -17.70
C TYR A 44 5.41 -11.39 -19.03
N GLN A 45 6.65 -11.87 -19.14
CA GLN A 45 7.14 -12.59 -20.32
C GLN A 45 6.44 -13.93 -20.51
N LYS A 46 6.22 -14.69 -19.43
CA LYS A 46 5.46 -15.95 -19.47
C LYS A 46 4.02 -15.70 -19.94
N ALA A 47 3.33 -14.74 -19.32
CA ALA A 47 1.98 -14.35 -19.72
C ALA A 47 1.90 -13.86 -21.17
N ALA A 48 2.81 -12.97 -21.58
CA ALA A 48 2.85 -12.45 -22.95
C ALA A 48 3.08 -13.56 -23.98
N LYS A 49 3.94 -14.55 -23.70
CA LYS A 49 4.17 -15.71 -24.58
C LYS A 49 2.89 -16.53 -24.75
N LYS A 50 2.17 -16.81 -23.66
CA LYS A 50 0.93 -17.60 -23.67
C LYS A 50 -0.20 -16.90 -24.43
N VAL A 51 -0.37 -15.60 -24.19
CA VAL A 51 -1.36 -14.78 -24.90
C VAL A 51 -1.02 -14.62 -26.38
N ASN A 52 0.25 -14.34 -26.71
CA ASN A 52 0.70 -14.25 -28.11
C ASN A 52 0.52 -15.57 -28.87
N LYS A 53 0.76 -16.70 -28.21
CA LYS A 53 0.46 -18.01 -28.79
C LYS A 53 -1.04 -18.16 -29.06
N SER A 54 -1.89 -17.81 -28.10
CA SER A 54 -3.36 -17.85 -28.27
C SER A 54 -3.85 -16.94 -29.41
N PHE A 55 -3.27 -15.75 -29.60
CA PHE A 55 -3.61 -14.89 -30.74
C PHE A 55 -3.24 -15.56 -32.07
N LYS A 56 -2.01 -16.08 -32.17
CA LYS A 56 -1.54 -16.78 -33.36
C LYS A 56 -2.41 -18.00 -33.69
N ASP A 57 -2.73 -18.82 -32.69
CA ASP A 57 -3.51 -20.05 -32.85
C ASP A 57 -4.96 -19.73 -33.29
N ARG A 58 -5.50 -18.57 -32.91
CA ARG A 58 -6.79 -18.04 -33.38
C ARG A 58 -6.69 -17.24 -34.69
N GLY A 59 -5.53 -17.16 -35.32
CA GLY A 59 -5.33 -16.42 -36.56
C GLY A 59 -5.45 -14.90 -36.41
N LEU A 60 -5.22 -14.36 -35.21
CA LEU A 60 -5.24 -12.92 -34.92
C LEU A 60 -3.82 -12.36 -34.98
N ASP A 61 -3.68 -11.12 -35.49
CA ASP A 61 -2.38 -10.47 -35.70
C ASP A 61 -1.88 -9.64 -34.52
N TRP A 62 -2.57 -9.68 -33.38
CA TRP A 62 -2.16 -8.98 -32.17
C TRP A 62 -0.86 -9.52 -31.59
N GLN A 63 -0.04 -8.61 -31.03
CA GLN A 63 1.18 -8.98 -30.32
C GLN A 63 1.36 -8.16 -29.04
N ILE A 64 1.42 -8.84 -27.89
CA ILE A 64 1.87 -8.28 -26.63
C ILE A 64 3.38 -8.02 -26.70
N LYS A 65 3.78 -6.79 -26.39
CA LYS A 65 5.16 -6.33 -26.23
C LYS A 65 5.35 -5.76 -24.83
N LEU A 66 6.49 -6.03 -24.21
CA LEU A 66 6.79 -5.53 -22.89
C LEU A 66 7.70 -4.30 -22.98
N LYS A 67 7.39 -3.27 -22.20
CA LYS A 67 8.22 -2.09 -22.00
C LYS A 67 8.73 -2.12 -20.56
N GLU A 68 10.03 -2.32 -20.41
CA GLU A 68 10.67 -2.21 -19.10
C GLU A 68 10.83 -0.74 -18.73
N ILE A 69 10.00 -0.28 -17.80
CA ILE A 69 10.01 1.08 -17.27
C ILE A 69 9.37 1.11 -15.88
N ASP A 70 9.97 1.87 -14.97
CA ASP A 70 9.43 2.05 -13.63
C ASP A 70 8.03 2.69 -13.64
N ILE A 71 7.22 2.38 -12.62
CA ILE A 71 5.85 2.89 -12.46
C ILE A 71 5.84 4.42 -12.44
N PHE A 72 6.74 5.02 -11.68
CA PHE A 72 6.79 6.47 -11.47
C PHE A 72 7.35 7.21 -12.68
N GLN A 73 8.26 6.59 -13.43
CA GLN A 73 8.76 7.13 -14.69
C GLN A 73 7.66 7.18 -15.77
N GLU A 74 6.85 6.12 -15.90
CA GLU A 74 5.71 6.14 -16.81
C GLU A 74 4.67 7.20 -16.41
N LYS A 75 4.41 7.35 -15.10
CA LYS A 75 3.57 8.42 -14.56
C LYS A 75 4.09 9.80 -14.94
N GLU A 76 5.40 10.03 -14.83
CA GLU A 76 6.03 11.30 -15.20
C GLU A 76 5.87 11.59 -16.71
N ILE A 77 6.07 10.59 -17.57
CA ILE A 77 5.86 10.72 -19.02
C ILE A 77 4.41 11.10 -19.31
N ILE A 78 3.44 10.43 -18.69
CA ILE A 78 2.01 10.76 -18.86
C ILE A 78 1.73 12.19 -18.38
N GLY A 79 2.31 12.60 -17.25
CA GLY A 79 2.15 13.93 -16.68
C GLY A 79 2.71 15.06 -17.54
N THR A 80 3.86 14.83 -18.18
CA THR A 80 4.61 15.86 -18.93
C THR A 80 4.29 15.88 -20.42
N ARG A 81 4.07 14.72 -21.05
CA ARG A 81 3.85 14.58 -22.50
C ARG A 81 2.40 14.23 -22.86
N GLY A 82 1.61 13.85 -21.88
CA GLY A 82 0.20 13.48 -22.05
C GLY A 82 0.00 12.03 -22.52
N ILE A 83 -1.20 11.51 -22.29
CA ILE A 83 -1.57 10.10 -22.59
C ILE A 83 -1.53 9.73 -24.08
N ARG A 84 -1.52 10.71 -24.99
CA ARG A 84 -1.42 10.49 -26.44
C ARG A 84 0.02 10.23 -26.90
N ASP A 85 1.01 10.48 -26.05
CA ASP A 85 2.41 10.28 -26.41
C ASP A 85 2.68 8.81 -26.77
N LYS A 86 3.38 8.59 -27.88
CA LYS A 86 3.63 7.24 -28.42
C LYS A 86 4.52 6.41 -27.51
N SER A 87 5.25 7.01 -26.58
CA SER A 87 6.08 6.29 -25.61
C SER A 87 5.25 5.70 -24.45
N VAL A 88 4.02 6.17 -24.22
CA VAL A 88 3.14 5.63 -23.17
C VAL A 88 2.60 4.27 -23.55
N SER A 89 2.70 3.31 -22.63
CA SER A 89 2.23 1.93 -22.77
C SER A 89 0.71 1.87 -22.95
N ASP A 90 0.21 0.89 -23.70
CA ASP A 90 -1.23 0.66 -23.85
C ASP A 90 -1.84 0.14 -22.54
N ILE A 91 -1.10 -0.70 -21.80
CA ILE A 91 -1.41 -1.14 -20.44
C ILE A 91 -0.33 -0.60 -19.50
N PHE A 92 -0.75 0.07 -18.44
CA PHE A 92 0.15 0.58 -17.41
C PHE A 92 -0.45 0.43 -16.02
N THR A 93 0.42 0.51 -15.03
CA THR A 93 0.06 0.37 -13.62
C THR A 93 -0.47 1.71 -13.11
N VAL A 94 -1.66 1.68 -12.51
CA VAL A 94 -2.33 2.83 -11.92
C VAL A 94 -2.22 2.72 -10.40
N PRO A 95 -1.48 3.62 -9.73
CA PRO A 95 -1.53 3.72 -8.29
C PRO A 95 -2.94 4.16 -7.87
N ILE A 96 -3.57 3.44 -6.94
CA ILE A 96 -4.92 3.77 -6.44
C ILE A 96 -4.96 5.22 -5.89
N GLY A 97 -3.84 5.69 -5.33
CA GLY A 97 -3.73 7.05 -4.82
C GLY A 97 -3.81 8.16 -5.86
N ASP A 98 -3.48 7.86 -7.11
CA ASP A 98 -3.52 8.82 -8.21
C ASP A 98 -4.73 8.59 -9.11
N TYR A 99 -5.57 7.58 -8.85
CA TYR A 99 -6.61 7.14 -9.78
C TYR A 99 -7.47 8.29 -10.30
N VAL A 100 -7.92 9.18 -9.42
CA VAL A 100 -8.70 10.37 -9.76
C VAL A 100 -7.94 11.32 -10.69
N LEU A 101 -6.65 11.53 -10.45
CA LEU A 101 -5.82 12.39 -11.30
C LEU A 101 -5.73 11.82 -12.72
N TYR A 102 -5.62 10.49 -12.84
CA TYR A 102 -5.68 9.82 -14.14
C TYR A 102 -7.05 10.00 -14.79
N LEU A 103 -8.14 9.91 -14.04
CA LEU A 103 -9.49 10.11 -14.57
C LEU A 103 -9.76 11.53 -15.05
N ASN A 104 -9.41 12.53 -14.25
CA ASN A 104 -9.65 13.94 -14.55
C ASN A 104 -8.89 14.39 -15.79
N LYS A 105 -7.70 13.83 -16.01
CA LYS A 105 -6.90 14.03 -17.24
C LYS A 105 -7.34 13.14 -18.40
N ASN A 106 -8.42 12.37 -18.23
CA ASN A 106 -8.93 11.42 -19.21
C ASN A 106 -7.84 10.46 -19.71
N ASN A 107 -7.02 9.94 -18.80
CA ASN A 107 -5.91 9.05 -19.13
C ASN A 107 -6.34 7.58 -19.23
N LEU A 108 -7.47 7.21 -18.64
CA LEU A 108 -7.92 5.81 -18.53
C LEU A 108 -9.15 5.53 -19.39
N TYR A 109 -9.14 4.37 -20.03
CA TYR A 109 -10.27 3.81 -20.75
C TYR A 109 -11.36 3.34 -19.77
N ASP A 110 -12.64 3.52 -20.10
CA ASP A 110 -13.75 2.95 -19.33
C ASP A 110 -13.82 1.44 -19.58
N MET A 111 -13.32 0.65 -18.65
CA MET A 111 -13.21 -0.80 -18.81
C MET A 111 -14.46 -1.55 -18.34
N THR A 112 -15.52 -0.86 -17.92
CA THR A 112 -16.65 -1.49 -17.21
C THR A 112 -17.29 -2.62 -18.04
N ASP A 113 -17.59 -2.36 -19.31
CA ASP A 113 -18.17 -3.37 -20.20
C ASP A 113 -17.14 -4.41 -20.66
N LEU A 114 -15.85 -4.06 -20.74
CA LEU A 114 -14.77 -5.02 -21.04
C LEU A 114 -14.60 -6.04 -19.92
N ILE A 115 -14.69 -5.59 -18.66
CA ILE A 115 -14.64 -6.47 -17.50
C ILE A 115 -15.77 -7.49 -17.58
N LYS A 116 -17.01 -7.04 -17.83
CA LYS A 116 -18.16 -7.93 -18.00
C LYS A 116 -17.96 -8.95 -19.13
N THR A 117 -17.50 -8.50 -20.30
CA THR A 117 -17.50 -9.30 -21.54
C THR A 117 -16.25 -10.14 -21.77
N LYS A 118 -15.12 -9.82 -21.12
CA LYS A 118 -13.84 -10.53 -21.31
C LYS A 118 -13.24 -11.06 -20.02
N LEU A 119 -13.44 -10.37 -18.90
CA LEU A 119 -12.80 -10.72 -17.64
C LEU A 119 -13.61 -11.76 -16.87
N VAL A 120 -14.93 -11.56 -16.76
CA VAL A 120 -15.85 -12.41 -15.97
C VAL A 120 -16.93 -13.09 -16.82
N ASN A 121 -16.65 -13.29 -18.10
CA ASN A 121 -17.52 -13.96 -19.05
C ASN A 121 -17.51 -15.50 -18.94
N ASP A 122 -16.60 -16.06 -18.14
CA ASP A 122 -16.52 -17.50 -17.85
C ASP A 122 -16.48 -17.78 -16.35
N LYS A 123 -16.64 -19.05 -15.99
CA LYS A 123 -16.68 -19.49 -14.59
C LYS A 123 -15.38 -19.16 -13.84
N ASP A 124 -14.23 -19.37 -14.49
CA ASP A 124 -12.95 -19.05 -13.86
C ASP A 124 -12.81 -17.56 -13.55
N GLY A 125 -13.18 -16.68 -14.49
CA GLY A 125 -13.22 -15.24 -14.25
C GLY A 125 -14.16 -14.87 -13.11
N GLN A 126 -15.39 -15.40 -13.09
CA GLN A 126 -16.34 -15.11 -12.02
C GLN A 126 -15.83 -15.54 -10.64
N GLU A 127 -15.21 -16.72 -10.54
CA GLU A 127 -14.60 -17.20 -9.29
C GLU A 127 -13.37 -16.41 -8.89
N ARG A 128 -12.53 -16.03 -9.86
CA ARG A 128 -11.27 -15.32 -9.62
C ARG A 128 -11.51 -13.90 -9.15
N TYR A 129 -12.51 -13.22 -9.70
CA TYR A 129 -12.75 -11.80 -9.44
C TYR A 129 -13.92 -11.55 -8.49
N GLY A 130 -14.65 -12.59 -8.10
CA GLY A 130 -15.75 -12.50 -7.14
C GLY A 130 -16.93 -11.64 -7.61
N ILE A 131 -17.08 -11.41 -8.91
CA ILE A 131 -18.18 -10.64 -9.50
C ILE A 131 -18.82 -11.42 -10.64
N LYS A 132 -20.11 -11.18 -10.88
CA LYS A 132 -20.87 -11.88 -11.92
C LYS A 132 -21.47 -10.91 -12.93
N PRO A 133 -21.49 -11.25 -14.23
CA PRO A 133 -22.24 -10.47 -15.19
C PRO A 133 -23.74 -10.52 -14.87
N VAL A 134 -24.43 -9.40 -15.09
CA VAL A 134 -25.90 -9.31 -15.03
C VAL A 134 -26.42 -9.20 -16.45
N ASP A 135 -27.30 -10.11 -16.83
CA ASP A 135 -27.88 -10.17 -18.17
C ASP A 135 -28.66 -8.89 -18.49
N ASN A 136 -28.60 -8.46 -19.76
CA ASN A 136 -29.34 -7.32 -20.30
C ASN A 136 -29.09 -5.96 -19.62
N LYS A 137 -28.05 -5.82 -18.78
CA LYS A 137 -27.61 -4.56 -18.18
C LYS A 137 -26.21 -4.14 -18.68
N SER A 138 -25.91 -2.85 -18.70
CA SER A 138 -24.62 -2.29 -19.14
C SER A 138 -24.01 -1.39 -18.07
N GLY A 139 -22.73 -1.05 -18.24
CA GLY A 139 -21.99 -0.30 -17.21
C GLY A 139 -21.96 -1.05 -15.87
N LEU A 140 -21.90 -0.31 -14.77
CA LEU A 140 -21.80 -0.91 -13.43
C LEU A 140 -23.01 -1.77 -13.07
N ASP A 141 -24.22 -1.42 -13.53
CA ASP A 141 -25.42 -2.23 -13.32
C ASP A 141 -25.33 -3.60 -14.01
N GLY A 142 -24.42 -3.76 -14.98
CA GLY A 142 -24.09 -5.01 -15.64
C GLY A 142 -23.20 -5.95 -14.82
N LEU A 143 -22.76 -5.56 -13.62
CA LEU A 143 -21.87 -6.32 -12.76
C LEU A 143 -22.47 -6.45 -11.36
N ASN A 144 -22.71 -7.67 -10.90
CA ASN A 144 -23.11 -7.93 -9.52
C ASN A 144 -21.85 -8.08 -8.65
N MET A 145 -21.62 -7.09 -7.79
CA MET A 145 -20.53 -7.04 -6.82
C MET A 145 -20.99 -7.33 -5.39
N ASN A 146 -22.30 -7.44 -5.15
CA ASN A 146 -22.86 -7.51 -3.80
C ASN A 146 -22.63 -8.88 -3.17
N GLY A 147 -22.29 -8.89 -1.87
CA GLY A 147 -22.18 -10.12 -1.08
C GLY A 147 -20.93 -10.95 -1.40
N SER A 148 -19.98 -10.36 -2.13
CA SER A 148 -18.68 -10.95 -2.42
C SER A 148 -17.63 -10.52 -1.38
N LYS A 149 -16.73 -11.42 -0.99
CA LYS A 149 -15.54 -11.07 -0.19
C LYS A 149 -14.59 -10.15 -0.94
N ASP A 150 -14.76 -10.03 -2.26
CA ASP A 150 -13.93 -9.20 -3.15
C ASP A 150 -14.55 -7.83 -3.44
N GLU A 151 -15.72 -7.51 -2.87
CA GLU A 151 -16.45 -6.26 -3.10
C GLU A 151 -15.58 -5.02 -2.82
N LEU A 152 -14.73 -5.08 -1.79
CA LEU A 152 -13.82 -3.99 -1.41
C LEU A 152 -12.79 -3.69 -2.50
N ALA A 153 -12.30 -4.71 -3.21
CA ALA A 153 -11.35 -4.53 -4.32
C ALA A 153 -11.98 -3.71 -5.45
N TRP A 154 -13.21 -4.04 -5.81
CA TRP A 154 -13.92 -3.35 -6.89
C TRP A 154 -14.37 -1.95 -6.50
N LYS A 155 -14.80 -1.74 -5.25
CA LYS A 155 -15.15 -0.39 -4.74
C LYS A 155 -14.00 0.61 -4.91
N SER A 156 -12.75 0.17 -4.73
CA SER A 156 -11.57 1.03 -4.92
C SER A 156 -11.33 1.45 -6.38
N ALA A 157 -11.90 0.70 -7.33
CA ALA A 157 -11.76 0.93 -8.77
C ALA A 157 -12.93 1.70 -9.37
N ILE A 158 -13.96 2.04 -8.58
CA ILE A 158 -15.14 2.79 -9.04
C ILE A 158 -14.88 4.29 -8.87
N ALA A 159 -15.04 5.05 -9.96
CA ALA A 159 -15.07 6.50 -9.89
C ALA A 159 -15.88 7.11 -11.06
N PRO A 160 -16.37 8.36 -10.93
CA PRO A 160 -17.11 9.02 -12.00
C PRO A 160 -16.19 9.31 -13.19
N ASN A 161 -16.68 9.02 -14.38
CA ASN A 161 -16.02 9.37 -15.64
C ASN A 161 -16.22 10.85 -15.99
N GLN A 162 -15.72 11.25 -17.15
CA GLN A 162 -15.86 12.62 -17.67
C GLN A 162 -17.31 13.06 -17.93
N ASN A 163 -18.30 12.19 -17.84
CA ASN A 163 -19.71 12.55 -17.95
C ASN A 163 -20.45 12.42 -16.61
N GLY A 164 -19.72 12.18 -15.51
CA GLY A 164 -20.29 11.96 -14.18
C GLY A 164 -20.88 10.56 -13.97
N LYS A 165 -20.77 9.65 -14.96
CA LYS A 165 -21.22 8.26 -14.83
C LYS A 165 -20.14 7.43 -14.15
N ALA A 166 -20.50 6.65 -13.14
CA ALA A 166 -19.57 5.77 -12.46
C ALA A 166 -19.04 4.67 -13.41
N MET A 167 -17.73 4.43 -13.37
CA MET A 167 -17.03 3.45 -14.21
C MET A 167 -15.90 2.73 -13.45
N LEU A 168 -15.41 1.63 -14.03
CA LEU A 168 -14.19 0.93 -13.62
C LEU A 168 -13.02 1.31 -14.56
N GLY A 169 -12.07 2.10 -14.06
CA GLY A 169 -10.93 2.58 -14.85
C GLY A 169 -9.68 1.70 -14.80
N PHE A 170 -9.65 0.69 -13.93
CA PHE A 170 -8.58 -0.31 -13.84
C PHE A 170 -9.13 -1.64 -13.29
N VAL A 171 -8.38 -2.74 -13.50
CA VAL A 171 -8.60 -4.02 -12.80
C VAL A 171 -7.68 -4.02 -11.58
N PRO A 172 -8.20 -4.18 -10.34
CA PRO A 172 -7.35 -4.25 -9.15
C PRO A 172 -6.26 -5.31 -9.31
N MET A 173 -5.00 -4.91 -9.12
CA MET A 173 -3.82 -5.75 -9.29
C MET A 173 -3.28 -6.20 -7.93
N ALA A 174 -3.06 -5.26 -7.02
CA ALA A 174 -2.38 -5.54 -5.77
C ALA A 174 -2.88 -4.68 -4.63
N ILE A 175 -2.89 -5.27 -3.44
CA ILE A 175 -3.07 -4.60 -2.15
C ILE A 175 -1.70 -4.36 -1.53
N GLU A 176 -1.46 -3.14 -1.07
CA GLU A 176 -0.32 -2.80 -0.25
C GLU A 176 -0.84 -2.40 1.12
N ASN A 177 -0.99 -3.40 1.97
CA ASN A 177 -1.27 -3.19 3.37
C ASN A 177 0.01 -3.41 4.18
N GLN A 178 0.05 -2.79 5.34
CA GLN A 178 1.18 -2.91 6.26
C GLN A 178 0.89 -3.91 7.36
N LEU A 179 1.95 -4.50 7.89
CA LEU A 179 1.87 -5.53 8.92
C LEU A 179 3.00 -5.36 9.94
N TRP A 180 2.73 -5.80 11.16
CA TRP A 180 3.71 -5.86 12.22
C TRP A 180 4.56 -7.12 12.08
N ILE A 181 5.88 -6.94 12.12
CA ILE A 181 6.87 -8.01 12.23
C ILE A 181 7.52 -7.89 13.59
N PHE A 182 7.60 -8.98 14.35
CA PHE A 182 8.11 -8.93 15.71
C PHE A 182 8.78 -10.20 16.17
N ASP A 183 9.73 -10.08 17.10
CA ASP A 183 10.23 -11.19 17.92
C ASP A 183 9.36 -11.35 19.17
N GLU A 184 8.39 -12.28 19.13
CA GLU A 184 7.37 -12.49 20.18
C GLU A 184 7.98 -12.73 21.57
N ASN A 185 9.17 -13.31 21.64
CA ASN A 185 9.84 -13.55 22.91
C ASN A 185 10.20 -12.24 23.61
N ARG A 186 10.57 -11.21 22.85
CA ARG A 186 10.87 -9.87 23.35
C ARG A 186 9.59 -9.05 23.47
N VAL A 187 8.86 -8.89 22.37
CA VAL A 187 7.55 -8.24 22.32
C VAL A 187 6.75 -8.74 21.12
N GLY A 188 5.46 -9.02 21.30
CA GLY A 188 4.58 -9.51 20.23
C GLY A 188 3.13 -9.13 20.43
N ILE A 189 2.31 -9.46 19.44
CA ILE A 189 0.85 -9.30 19.48
C ILE A 189 0.21 -10.70 19.41
N LYS A 190 -0.75 -10.96 20.29
CA LYS A 190 -1.64 -12.12 20.20
C LYS A 190 -3.09 -11.67 20.06
N LYS A 191 -3.90 -12.53 19.44
CA LYS A 191 -5.32 -12.31 19.18
C LYS A 191 -6.13 -13.49 19.71
N GLU A 192 -7.25 -13.18 20.35
CA GLU A 192 -8.26 -14.14 20.80
C GLU A 192 -9.63 -13.68 20.28
N VAL A 193 -10.45 -14.63 19.81
CA VAL A 193 -11.78 -14.32 19.26
C VAL A 193 -12.83 -14.98 20.14
N LYS A 194 -13.78 -14.18 20.64
CA LYS A 194 -14.92 -14.65 21.40
C LYS A 194 -16.16 -13.89 20.97
N ASP A 195 -17.24 -14.62 20.66
CA ASP A 195 -18.53 -14.05 20.23
C ASP A 195 -18.40 -13.10 19.03
N GLY A 196 -17.50 -13.42 18.08
CA GLY A 196 -17.20 -12.57 16.92
C GLY A 196 -16.39 -11.30 17.23
N MET A 197 -16.12 -11.01 18.50
CA MET A 197 -15.24 -9.92 18.93
C MET A 197 -13.79 -10.39 19.01
N LYS A 198 -12.90 -9.61 18.40
CA LYS A 198 -11.46 -9.85 18.39
C LYS A 198 -10.78 -9.01 19.48
N TYR A 199 -10.08 -9.69 20.39
CA TYR A 199 -9.31 -9.08 21.47
C TYR A 199 -7.82 -9.25 21.18
N THR A 200 -7.11 -8.13 21.00
CA THR A 200 -5.67 -8.12 20.72
C THR A 200 -4.88 -7.61 21.92
N TYR A 201 -3.78 -8.27 22.25
CA TYR A 201 -2.98 -7.95 23.43
C TYR A 201 -1.49 -8.13 23.20
N LEU A 202 -0.69 -7.36 23.92
CA LEU A 202 0.77 -7.41 23.87
C LEU A 202 1.29 -8.54 24.76
N VAL A 203 2.33 -9.20 24.28
CA VAL A 203 3.07 -10.27 24.99
C VAL A 203 4.57 -10.04 24.87
N GLY A 204 5.38 -10.77 25.62
CA GLY A 204 6.84 -10.74 25.55
C GLY A 204 7.49 -10.49 26.91
N GLU A 205 8.71 -10.97 27.10
CA GLU A 205 9.43 -10.84 28.38
C GLU A 205 9.87 -9.41 28.66
N GLU A 206 10.15 -8.64 27.60
CA GLU A 206 10.67 -7.28 27.71
C GLU A 206 9.59 -6.23 28.00
N ILE A 207 8.31 -6.61 28.06
CA ILE A 207 7.20 -5.73 28.47
C ILE A 207 6.66 -6.03 29.87
N ALA A 208 7.09 -7.15 30.48
CA ALA A 208 6.57 -7.59 31.78
C ALA A 208 6.88 -6.62 32.93
N GLY A 209 7.96 -5.84 32.81
CA GLY A 209 8.39 -4.84 33.80
C GLY A 209 7.82 -3.43 33.58
N VAL A 210 6.92 -3.24 32.61
CA VAL A 210 6.32 -1.92 32.34
C VAL A 210 5.04 -1.76 33.17
N ASN A 211 5.06 -0.80 34.09
CA ASN A 211 3.91 -0.49 34.95
C ASN A 211 2.82 0.28 34.18
N ASP A 212 1.59 0.24 34.69
CA ASP A 212 0.45 1.04 34.23
C ASP A 212 0.05 0.85 32.75
N LEU A 213 0.35 -0.30 32.16
CA LEU A 213 -0.22 -0.67 30.87
C LEU A 213 -1.74 -0.83 30.99
N GLU A 214 -2.46 -0.24 30.04
CA GLU A 214 -3.90 -0.41 29.94
C GLU A 214 -4.20 -1.87 29.59
N LYS A 215 -5.09 -2.50 30.37
CA LYS A 215 -5.42 -3.92 30.25
C LYS A 215 -6.85 -4.12 29.78
N TRP A 216 -7.12 -5.28 29.18
CA TRP A 216 -8.49 -5.72 28.95
C TRP A 216 -9.25 -5.86 30.26
N ASP A 217 -10.49 -5.35 30.25
CA ASP A 217 -11.36 -5.27 31.43
C ASP A 217 -12.04 -6.62 31.72
N GLU A 218 -12.95 -6.63 32.71
CA GLU A 218 -13.67 -7.83 33.13
C GLU A 218 -14.66 -8.37 32.09
N LYS A 219 -14.93 -7.61 31.02
CA LYS A 219 -15.82 -8.06 29.93
C LYS A 219 -15.08 -8.92 28.90
N ALA A 220 -13.74 -8.92 28.94
CA ALA A 220 -12.92 -9.75 28.07
C ALA A 220 -12.90 -11.23 28.52
N PRO A 221 -12.57 -12.18 27.61
CA PRO A 221 -12.37 -13.58 27.95
C PRO A 221 -11.34 -13.78 29.09
N ASP A 222 -11.49 -14.81 29.94
CA ASP A 222 -10.62 -15.03 31.10
C ASP A 222 -9.11 -15.14 30.75
N ASN A 223 -8.79 -15.74 29.60
CA ASN A 223 -7.42 -15.85 29.09
C ASN A 223 -6.83 -14.51 28.59
N VAL A 224 -7.69 -13.51 28.37
CA VAL A 224 -7.35 -12.17 27.87
C VAL A 224 -7.47 -11.10 28.97
N LYS A 225 -8.31 -11.33 29.98
CA LYS A 225 -8.48 -10.44 31.14
C LYS A 225 -7.12 -10.13 31.74
N ASN A 226 -6.90 -8.87 32.09
CA ASN A 226 -5.63 -8.37 32.64
C ASN A 226 -4.42 -8.43 31.69
N LYS A 227 -4.58 -8.85 30.42
CA LYS A 227 -3.52 -8.74 29.41
C LYS A 227 -3.44 -7.30 28.90
N PRO A 228 -2.23 -6.75 28.69
CA PRO A 228 -2.06 -5.40 28.13
C PRO A 228 -2.68 -5.30 26.74
N LYS A 229 -3.56 -4.33 26.51
CA LYS A 229 -4.16 -4.11 25.18
C LYS A 229 -3.08 -3.83 24.14
N ALA A 230 -3.27 -4.32 22.91
CA ALA A 230 -2.48 -3.86 21.76
C ALA A 230 -2.97 -2.47 21.32
N SER A 231 -2.37 -1.43 21.89
CA SER A 231 -2.72 -0.03 21.61
C SER A 231 -1.49 0.87 21.47
N ILE A 232 -1.63 1.99 20.74
CA ILE A 232 -0.57 3.00 20.61
C ILE A 232 -0.20 3.58 21.97
N GLU A 233 -1.17 3.79 22.86
CA GLU A 233 -0.91 4.31 24.21
C GLU A 233 -0.02 3.37 25.03
N ASN A 234 -0.23 2.06 24.92
CA ASN A 234 0.65 1.08 25.56
C ASN A 234 2.02 1.00 24.87
N ILE A 235 2.06 1.10 23.54
CA ILE A 235 3.32 1.16 22.77
C ILE A 235 4.18 2.36 23.21
N ILE A 236 3.57 3.54 23.38
CA ILE A 236 4.24 4.74 23.90
C ILE A 236 4.87 4.47 25.26
N LYS A 237 4.12 3.89 26.20
CA LYS A 237 4.63 3.56 27.55
C LYS A 237 5.80 2.57 27.49
N ILE A 238 5.70 1.56 26.64
CA ILE A 238 6.76 0.57 26.45
C ILE A 238 8.01 1.22 25.88
N ASN A 239 7.88 2.03 24.83
CA ASN A 239 9.04 2.72 24.23
C ASN A 239 9.72 3.65 25.25
N LEU A 240 8.93 4.40 26.03
CA LEU A 240 9.44 5.28 27.10
C LEU A 240 10.13 4.52 28.25
N SER A 241 9.77 3.25 28.48
CA SER A 241 10.43 2.42 29.50
C SER A 241 11.80 1.91 29.07
N LYS A 242 12.16 2.07 27.79
CA LYS A 242 13.44 1.66 27.23
C LYS A 242 14.42 2.84 27.24
N LYS A 243 15.71 2.50 27.30
CA LYS A 243 16.80 3.47 27.21
C LYS A 243 17.45 3.37 25.84
N ASN A 244 17.77 4.51 25.25
CA ASN A 244 18.63 4.58 24.08
C ASN A 244 20.02 5.11 24.48
N ASN A 245 21.06 4.51 23.90
CA ASN A 245 22.45 4.90 24.13
C ASN A 245 23.01 5.77 22.98
N GLU A 246 22.20 6.07 21.97
CA GLU A 246 22.59 6.97 20.88
C GLU A 246 22.86 8.39 21.39
N LYS A 247 24.05 8.90 21.05
CA LYS A 247 24.47 10.27 21.32
C LYS A 247 24.24 11.11 20.06
N ILE A 248 23.55 12.24 20.21
CA ILE A 248 23.52 13.29 19.20
C ILE A 248 24.54 14.37 19.54
N SER A 249 25.03 15.08 18.53
CA SER A 249 25.94 16.20 18.75
C SER A 249 25.21 17.33 19.49
N ASP A 250 25.93 18.15 20.26
CA ASP A 250 25.34 19.32 20.93
C ASP A 250 24.80 20.34 19.91
N ALA A 251 25.38 20.38 18.70
CA ALA A 251 24.91 21.22 17.60
C ALA A 251 23.52 20.80 17.11
N ASP A 252 23.23 19.50 17.15
CA ASP A 252 21.93 18.94 16.81
C ASP A 252 20.99 18.99 18.04
N ASN A 253 21.48 18.77 19.26
CA ASN A 253 20.71 18.84 20.51
C ASN A 253 20.55 20.26 21.09
N LYS A 254 20.13 21.24 20.27
CA LYS A 254 19.96 22.64 20.71
C LYS A 254 19.07 22.80 21.95
N ARG A 255 18.19 21.82 22.22
CA ARG A 255 17.21 21.82 23.33
C ARG A 255 17.69 21.11 24.59
N LYS A 256 18.91 20.53 24.61
CA LYS A 256 19.42 19.71 25.72
C LYS A 256 18.41 18.65 26.17
N ILE A 257 17.68 18.07 25.20
CA ILE A 257 16.73 16.99 25.48
C ILE A 257 17.55 15.81 26.00
N ASP A 258 17.03 15.16 27.03
CA ASP A 258 17.58 13.91 27.54
C ASP A 258 17.41 12.82 26.48
N THR A 259 18.47 12.58 25.71
CA THR A 259 18.46 11.62 24.60
C THR A 259 18.50 10.17 25.08
N THR A 260 18.62 9.94 26.39
CA THR A 260 18.68 8.60 26.99
C THR A 260 17.31 8.02 27.31
N LYS A 261 16.26 8.85 27.30
CA LYS A 261 14.88 8.44 27.53
C LYS A 261 14.18 8.05 26.23
N GLY A 262 13.49 6.92 26.27
CA GLY A 262 12.79 6.37 25.11
C GLY A 262 13.73 5.62 24.15
N ALA A 263 13.18 4.68 23.41
CA ALA A 263 13.87 4.01 22.32
C ALA A 263 12.87 3.52 21.25
N PRO A 264 13.29 3.35 19.99
CA PRO A 264 12.45 2.77 18.94
C PRO A 264 12.35 1.25 19.08
N PHE A 265 11.87 0.76 20.23
CA PHE A 265 11.76 -0.67 20.56
C PHE A 265 10.59 -1.32 19.83
N ILE A 266 9.40 -0.71 19.91
CA ILE A 266 8.26 -0.97 19.02
C ILE A 266 8.15 0.21 18.07
N PHE A 267 8.44 -0.05 16.80
CA PHE A 267 8.59 1.00 15.81
C PHE A 267 7.59 0.86 14.65
N LEU A 268 6.67 1.81 14.56
CA LEU A 268 5.86 2.06 13.38
C LEU A 268 6.71 2.75 12.30
N ASP A 269 7.51 1.99 11.55
CA ASP A 269 8.14 2.49 10.32
C ASP A 269 7.17 2.40 9.15
N ALA A 270 7.01 3.48 8.41
CA ALA A 270 6.24 3.42 7.17
C ALA A 270 6.70 4.42 6.10
N ALA A 271 7.91 4.98 6.20
CA ALA A 271 8.31 6.22 5.52
C ALA A 271 7.50 7.45 6.00
N GLY A 272 8.14 8.62 5.98
CA GLY A 272 7.91 9.80 6.84
C GLY A 272 6.55 10.53 6.84
N SER A 273 5.42 9.83 6.66
CA SER A 273 4.06 10.40 6.67
C SER A 273 2.92 9.37 6.81
N PHE A 274 3.22 8.07 6.73
CA PHE A 274 2.19 7.02 6.67
C PHE A 274 1.47 6.72 7.99
N ILE A 275 2.13 6.85 9.15
CA ILE A 275 1.47 6.69 10.48
C ILE A 275 0.28 7.65 10.62
N GLY A 276 0.48 8.90 10.17
CA GLY A 276 -0.57 9.90 10.15
C GLY A 276 -1.75 9.52 9.27
N GLY A 277 -1.45 9.09 8.05
CA GLY A 277 -2.45 8.56 7.13
C GLY A 277 -3.25 7.40 7.72
N MET A 278 -2.61 6.50 8.45
CA MET A 278 -3.29 5.34 9.07
C MET A 278 -4.27 5.76 10.15
N LEU A 279 -3.86 6.66 11.05
CA LEU A 279 -4.71 7.13 12.15
C LEU A 279 -5.86 8.02 11.65
N LEU A 280 -5.61 8.85 10.63
CA LEU A 280 -6.67 9.65 9.99
C LEU A 280 -7.66 8.78 9.21
N ASN A 281 -7.18 7.74 8.52
CA ASN A 281 -8.06 6.78 7.87
C ASN A 281 -8.95 6.04 8.88
N SER A 282 -8.43 5.75 10.08
CA SER A 282 -9.24 5.15 11.14
C SER A 282 -10.39 6.04 11.61
N ILE A 283 -10.18 7.37 11.67
CA ILE A 283 -11.25 8.32 11.94
C ILE A 283 -12.30 8.23 10.82
N LEU A 284 -11.87 8.29 9.56
CA LEU A 284 -12.76 8.23 8.41
C LEU A 284 -13.63 6.97 8.44
N VAL A 285 -13.03 5.79 8.62
CA VAL A 285 -13.73 4.50 8.67
C VAL A 285 -14.76 4.44 9.80
N ASN A 286 -14.42 4.97 10.97
CA ASN A 286 -15.35 5.01 12.11
C ASN A 286 -16.51 5.99 11.89
N ASN A 287 -16.37 6.94 10.97
CA ASN A 287 -17.33 8.02 10.74
C ASN A 287 -17.98 8.00 9.34
N LEU A 288 -17.85 6.92 8.57
CA LEU A 288 -18.44 6.81 7.22
C LEU A 288 -19.94 7.15 7.22
N ASP A 289 -20.70 6.67 8.20
CA ASP A 289 -22.14 6.92 8.26
C ASP A 289 -22.47 8.40 8.53
N LYS A 290 -21.62 9.12 9.28
CA LYS A 290 -21.76 10.57 9.44
C LYS A 290 -21.41 11.29 8.13
N ILE A 291 -20.31 10.90 7.48
CA ILE A 291 -19.85 11.50 6.23
C ILE A 291 -20.87 11.31 5.10
N LYS A 292 -21.50 10.13 5.00
CA LYS A 292 -22.59 9.86 4.06
C LYS A 292 -23.73 10.89 4.14
N ASN A 293 -24.01 11.40 5.35
CA ASN A 293 -25.06 12.41 5.55
C ASN A 293 -24.61 13.84 5.20
N LEU A 294 -23.29 14.08 5.10
CA LEU A 294 -22.68 15.39 4.82
C LEU A 294 -22.26 15.55 3.36
N LYS A 295 -22.07 14.45 2.62
CA LYS A 295 -21.58 14.45 1.24
C LYS A 295 -22.72 14.42 0.20
N ALA A 296 -22.40 14.77 -1.03
CA ALA A 296 -23.25 14.48 -2.18
C ALA A 296 -23.32 12.97 -2.45
N ASP A 297 -24.44 12.48 -3.01
CA ASP A 297 -24.67 11.04 -3.21
C ASP A 297 -23.59 10.39 -4.09
N PHE A 298 -23.11 11.11 -5.11
CA PHE A 298 -22.05 10.67 -6.02
C PHE A 298 -20.62 10.83 -5.46
N ALA A 299 -20.43 11.55 -4.36
CA ALA A 299 -19.10 11.78 -3.78
C ALA A 299 -18.60 10.51 -3.06
N SER A 300 -17.30 10.26 -3.03
CA SER A 300 -16.78 9.13 -2.26
C SER A 300 -16.70 9.43 -0.75
N ASP A 301 -16.66 8.37 0.05
CA ASP A 301 -16.46 8.46 1.50
C ASP A 301 -14.97 8.67 1.81
N GLY A 302 -14.46 9.88 1.56
CA GLY A 302 -13.04 10.23 1.70
C GLY A 302 -12.76 11.20 2.84
N LEU A 303 -11.47 11.48 3.09
CA LEU A 303 -11.03 12.54 4.04
C LEU A 303 -11.47 13.93 3.58
N VAL A 304 -11.75 14.07 2.28
CA VAL A 304 -12.26 15.28 1.62
C VAL A 304 -13.42 14.86 0.73
N TRP A 305 -14.56 15.54 0.83
CA TRP A 305 -15.75 15.19 0.05
C TRP A 305 -16.41 16.43 -0.56
N ILE A 306 -17.23 16.20 -1.60
CA ILE A 306 -18.13 17.22 -2.13
C ILE A 306 -19.37 17.25 -1.23
N LYS A 307 -19.75 18.45 -0.77
CA LYS A 307 -20.85 18.66 0.17
C LYS A 307 -22.20 18.25 -0.41
N LYS A 308 -23.09 17.81 0.47
CA LYS A 308 -24.49 17.56 0.15
C LYS A 308 -25.13 18.80 -0.47
N GLY A 309 -25.98 18.59 -1.49
CA GLY A 309 -26.64 19.65 -2.24
C GLY A 309 -25.85 20.17 -3.45
N VAL A 310 -24.57 19.84 -3.59
CA VAL A 310 -23.81 20.10 -4.82
C VAL A 310 -24.21 19.07 -5.88
N THR A 311 -24.69 19.54 -7.03
CA THR A 311 -25.21 18.68 -8.11
C THR A 311 -24.17 18.36 -9.18
N ASN A 312 -23.13 19.18 -9.32
CA ASN A 312 -22.09 19.01 -10.33
C ASN A 312 -20.91 18.19 -9.76
N PRO A 313 -20.68 16.93 -10.22
CA PRO A 313 -19.54 16.12 -9.79
C PRO A 313 -18.18 16.68 -10.21
N LYS A 314 -18.16 17.64 -11.14
CA LYS A 314 -16.96 18.31 -11.64
C LYS A 314 -16.81 19.74 -11.14
N THR A 315 -17.43 20.09 -10.02
CA THR A 315 -17.29 21.43 -9.48
C THR A 315 -15.80 21.80 -9.32
N LYS A 316 -15.44 23.02 -9.73
CA LYS A 316 -14.12 23.63 -9.47
C LYS A 316 -14.21 24.71 -8.38
N ASN A 317 -15.37 24.83 -7.72
CA ASN A 317 -15.54 25.74 -6.60
C ASN A 317 -15.01 25.09 -5.32
N LYS A 318 -13.92 25.63 -4.77
CA LYS A 318 -13.31 25.13 -3.52
C LYS A 318 -14.29 25.09 -2.35
N ASN A 319 -15.27 25.99 -2.35
CA ASN A 319 -16.28 26.07 -1.30
C ASN A 319 -17.33 24.97 -1.41
N ASP A 320 -17.37 24.18 -2.48
CA ASP A 320 -18.26 23.03 -2.61
C ASP A 320 -17.71 21.78 -1.88
N TYR A 321 -16.48 21.86 -1.39
CA TYR A 321 -15.79 20.77 -0.71
C TYR A 321 -15.68 21.01 0.79
N ASP A 322 -15.74 19.92 1.54
CA ASP A 322 -15.52 19.87 2.98
C ASP A 322 -14.58 18.71 3.32
N SER A 323 -14.07 18.65 4.55
CA SER A 323 -13.09 17.64 4.96
C SER A 323 -13.15 17.35 6.45
N ILE A 324 -12.58 16.21 6.86
CA ILE A 324 -12.40 15.90 8.29
C ILE A 324 -11.47 16.91 9.00
N PHE A 325 -10.71 17.69 8.22
CA PHE A 325 -9.82 18.72 8.74
C PHE A 325 -10.59 20.00 9.04
N GLU A 326 -11.53 20.39 8.19
CA GLU A 326 -12.24 21.67 8.31
C GLU A 326 -13.55 21.57 9.08
N ASN A 327 -14.23 20.42 9.03
CA ASN A 327 -15.53 20.26 9.64
C ASN A 327 -15.43 20.06 11.17
N GLU A 328 -16.07 20.94 11.93
CA GLU A 328 -16.00 20.97 13.39
C GLU A 328 -16.54 19.69 14.06
N ALA A 329 -17.39 18.91 13.39
CA ALA A 329 -17.87 17.63 13.90
C ALA A 329 -16.74 16.60 14.13
N PHE A 330 -15.59 16.77 13.47
CA PHE A 330 -14.43 15.88 13.59
C PHE A 330 -13.26 16.49 14.38
N ALA A 331 -13.43 17.70 14.95
CA ALA A 331 -12.35 18.43 15.60
C ALA A 331 -11.70 17.67 16.78
N SER A 332 -12.51 16.99 17.59
CA SER A 332 -12.02 16.19 18.73
C SER A 332 -11.22 14.97 18.29
N GLU A 333 -11.64 14.32 17.20
CA GLU A 333 -10.95 13.15 16.65
C GLU A 333 -9.64 13.58 15.99
N LEU A 334 -9.64 14.69 15.27
CA LEU A 334 -8.43 15.27 14.70
C LEU A 334 -7.40 15.64 15.79
N LYS A 335 -7.87 16.23 16.90
CA LYS A 335 -7.02 16.52 18.06
C LYS A 335 -6.42 15.24 18.63
N LEU A 336 -7.25 14.22 18.85
CA LEU A 336 -6.79 12.92 19.34
C LEU A 336 -5.66 12.35 18.45
N VAL A 337 -5.83 12.36 17.13
CA VAL A 337 -4.78 11.87 16.21
C VAL A 337 -3.50 12.71 16.32
N GLY A 338 -3.62 14.03 16.40
CA GLY A 338 -2.48 14.92 16.57
C GLY A 338 -1.69 14.64 17.85
N ASP A 339 -2.40 14.51 18.97
CA ASP A 339 -1.82 14.18 20.28
C ASP A 339 -1.13 12.80 20.22
N THR A 340 -1.82 11.77 19.72
CA THR A 340 -1.31 10.40 19.62
C THR A 340 -0.01 10.30 18.81
N ILE A 341 0.06 10.93 17.63
CA ILE A 341 1.26 10.87 16.78
C ILE A 341 2.41 11.62 17.42
N THR A 342 2.14 12.79 18.00
CA THR A 342 3.15 13.62 18.65
C THR A 342 3.77 12.87 19.82
N ASP A 343 2.94 12.26 20.67
CA ASP A 343 3.41 11.51 21.84
C ASP A 343 4.11 10.21 21.44
N TYR A 344 3.65 9.55 20.38
CA TYR A 344 4.34 8.41 19.79
C TYR A 344 5.76 8.76 19.33
N VAL A 345 5.95 9.85 18.59
CA VAL A 345 7.28 10.24 18.12
C VAL A 345 8.22 10.61 19.26
N LYS A 346 7.71 11.31 20.29
CA LYS A 346 8.48 11.57 21.52
C LYS A 346 8.91 10.27 22.23
N SER A 347 8.11 9.21 22.15
CA SER A 347 8.43 7.92 22.77
C SER A 347 9.62 7.20 22.13
N LEU A 348 9.93 7.48 20.85
CA LEU A 348 11.01 6.81 20.12
C LEU A 348 12.41 7.24 20.55
N GLY A 349 12.51 8.28 21.37
CA GLY A 349 13.76 8.77 21.94
C GLY A 349 14.01 10.23 21.61
N GLY A 350 14.62 10.96 22.53
CA GLY A 350 14.79 12.42 22.44
C GLY A 350 15.59 12.91 21.21
N HIS A 351 16.43 12.06 20.63
CA HIS A 351 17.19 12.37 19.40
C HIS A 351 16.32 12.33 18.14
N ILE A 352 15.32 11.44 18.07
CA ILE A 352 14.39 11.35 16.93
C ILE A 352 13.44 12.54 16.92
N GLU A 353 12.97 12.99 18.08
CA GLU A 353 12.15 14.22 18.22
C GLU A 353 12.86 15.44 17.61
N VAL A 354 14.14 15.62 17.94
CA VAL A 354 14.97 16.72 17.44
C VAL A 354 15.12 16.68 15.92
N LEU A 355 15.30 15.48 15.35
CA LEU A 355 15.57 15.30 13.92
C LEU A 355 14.32 15.43 13.04
N TYR A 356 13.14 15.01 13.51
CA TYR A 356 11.88 15.26 12.79
C TYR A 356 11.57 16.77 12.65
N GLY A 357 12.10 17.61 13.54
CA GLY A 357 11.96 19.05 13.49
C GLY A 357 12.90 19.78 12.52
N GLY A 358 13.93 19.14 11.94
CA GLY A 358 14.93 19.88 11.15
C GLY A 358 15.76 19.09 10.12
N ASN A 359 15.84 17.76 10.21
CA ASN A 359 16.62 16.94 9.27
C ASN A 359 16.03 15.51 9.11
N PRO A 360 14.86 15.36 8.47
CA PRO A 360 14.12 14.09 8.39
C PRO A 360 14.90 12.98 7.67
N GLY A 361 15.87 13.32 6.82
CA GLY A 361 16.69 12.34 6.09
C GLY A 361 17.59 11.47 6.98
N GLN A 362 17.95 11.95 8.18
CA GLN A 362 18.76 11.17 9.14
C GLN A 362 17.94 10.16 9.94
N VAL A 363 16.63 10.42 10.09
CA VAL A 363 15.73 9.58 10.89
C VAL A 363 15.64 8.16 10.33
N GLY A 364 15.51 8.01 9.00
CA GLY A 364 15.46 6.69 8.37
C GLY A 364 16.70 5.83 8.65
N GLN A 365 17.89 6.43 8.68
CA GLN A 365 19.14 5.70 8.97
C GLN A 365 19.24 5.29 10.44
N ILE A 366 18.85 6.17 11.37
CA ILE A 366 18.80 5.86 12.81
C ILE A 366 17.88 4.68 13.08
N LEU A 367 16.70 4.69 12.46
CA LEU A 367 15.73 3.62 12.64
C LEU A 367 16.19 2.28 12.04
N ALA A 368 16.86 2.33 10.88
CA ALA A 368 17.49 1.14 10.30
C ALA A 368 18.63 0.60 11.19
N ASN A 369 19.43 1.49 11.78
CA ASN A 369 20.48 1.11 12.74
C ASN A 369 19.87 0.49 14.00
N ALA A 370 18.80 1.08 14.56
CA ALA A 370 18.12 0.54 15.73
C ALA A 370 17.63 -0.90 15.53
N ARG A 371 17.15 -1.25 14.32
CA ARG A 371 16.85 -2.64 13.96
C ARG A 371 18.10 -3.51 13.94
N ARG A 372 19.14 -3.09 13.21
CA ARG A 372 20.41 -3.85 13.06
C ARG A 372 21.21 -4.00 14.36
N ASP A 373 21.07 -3.06 15.29
CA ASP A 373 21.78 -3.05 16.58
C ASP A 373 21.02 -3.81 17.68
N GLY A 374 19.85 -4.36 17.34
CA GLY A 374 19.00 -5.15 18.22
C GLY A 374 18.14 -4.33 19.19
N VAL A 375 18.03 -3.01 19.01
CA VAL A 375 17.17 -2.15 19.82
C VAL A 375 15.70 -2.41 19.47
N THR A 376 15.35 -2.41 18.19
CA THR A 376 13.98 -2.67 17.74
C THR A 376 13.66 -4.17 17.81
N ALA A 377 12.52 -4.51 18.41
CA ALA A 377 12.02 -5.88 18.52
C ALA A 377 10.69 -6.09 17.76
N MET A 378 9.99 -5.00 17.44
CA MET A 378 8.77 -5.00 16.64
C MET A 378 8.81 -3.82 15.68
N THR A 379 8.56 -4.07 14.39
CA THR A 379 8.51 -3.03 13.37
C THR A 379 7.33 -3.22 12.43
N LEU A 380 6.79 -2.12 11.92
CA LEU A 380 5.83 -2.13 10.82
C LEU A 380 6.56 -2.28 9.47
N ALA A 381 5.97 -3.01 8.53
CA ALA A 381 6.53 -3.27 7.20
C ALA A 381 5.43 -3.20 6.14
N GLY A 382 5.73 -2.59 4.99
CA GLY A 382 4.97 -2.82 3.77
C GLY A 382 5.21 -4.23 3.23
N SER A 383 4.28 -4.76 2.42
CA SER A 383 4.40 -6.10 1.83
C SER A 383 5.72 -6.31 1.07
N TYR A 384 6.23 -5.28 0.39
CA TYR A 384 7.50 -5.31 -0.35
C TYR A 384 8.74 -5.24 0.57
N GLU A 385 8.60 -4.91 1.86
CA GLU A 385 9.72 -4.74 2.80
C GLU A 385 9.87 -5.91 3.77
N VAL A 386 8.91 -6.86 3.79
CA VAL A 386 8.82 -7.89 4.83
C VAL A 386 10.12 -8.68 4.95
N SER A 387 10.64 -9.20 3.84
CA SER A 387 11.89 -9.98 3.82
C SER A 387 13.08 -9.16 4.30
N GLY A 388 13.22 -7.91 3.85
CA GLY A 388 14.31 -7.02 4.23
C GLY A 388 14.27 -6.66 5.72
N LYS A 389 13.12 -6.22 6.22
CA LYS A 389 12.95 -5.86 7.64
C LYS A 389 13.08 -7.05 8.58
N LEU A 390 12.61 -8.23 8.16
CA LEU A 390 12.84 -9.47 8.91
C LEU A 390 14.33 -9.79 9.01
N LYS A 391 15.07 -9.68 7.90
CA LYS A 391 16.51 -9.92 7.90
C LYS A 391 17.24 -8.94 8.83
N GLU A 392 16.84 -7.66 8.84
CA GLU A 392 17.37 -6.68 9.78
C GLU A 392 17.06 -7.04 11.24
N LEU A 393 15.86 -7.53 11.55
CA LEU A 393 15.52 -8.03 12.89
C LEU A 393 16.33 -9.28 13.29
N GLN A 394 16.57 -10.20 12.35
CA GLN A 394 17.38 -11.40 12.57
C GLN A 394 18.83 -11.07 12.89
N ASP A 395 19.42 -10.16 12.13
CA ASP A 395 20.79 -9.73 12.39
C ASP A 395 20.86 -8.88 13.68
N GLY A 396 19.85 -8.06 13.93
CA GLY A 396 19.67 -7.33 15.20
C GLY A 396 19.56 -8.24 16.42
N HIS A 397 18.82 -9.36 16.31
CA HIS A 397 18.71 -10.33 17.39
C HIS A 397 20.08 -10.91 17.78
N LYS A 398 20.97 -11.17 16.82
CA LYS A 398 22.33 -11.67 17.12
C LYS A 398 23.13 -10.66 17.95
N VAL A 399 23.04 -9.38 17.61
CA VAL A 399 23.69 -8.28 18.34
C VAL A 399 23.11 -8.16 19.74
N TYR A 400 21.78 -8.18 19.86
CA TYR A 400 21.07 -8.19 21.15
C TYR A 400 21.52 -9.37 22.02
N ALA A 401 21.52 -10.58 21.46
CA ALA A 401 21.87 -11.80 22.19
C ALA A 401 23.31 -11.78 22.70
N ALA A 402 24.26 -11.27 21.90
CA ALA A 402 25.64 -11.10 22.32
C ALA A 402 25.78 -10.11 23.49
N LYS A 403 25.07 -8.98 23.44
CA LYS A 403 25.06 -7.97 24.54
C LYS A 403 24.50 -8.56 25.84
N GLN A 404 23.36 -9.24 25.78
CA GLN A 404 22.75 -9.86 26.97
C GLN A 404 23.63 -10.99 27.55
N LYS A 405 24.26 -11.81 26.70
CA LYS A 405 25.20 -12.86 27.14
C LYS A 405 26.43 -12.26 27.84
N ALA A 406 26.95 -11.13 27.34
CA ALA A 406 28.04 -10.40 28.00
C ALA A 406 27.64 -9.86 29.39
N GLU A 407 26.35 -9.61 29.61
CA GLU A 407 25.77 -9.23 30.90
C GLU A 407 25.35 -10.45 31.77
N GLY A 408 25.71 -11.68 31.37
CA GLY A 408 25.38 -12.90 32.11
C GLY A 408 23.92 -13.35 32.03
N LYS A 409 23.14 -12.81 31.08
CA LYS A 409 21.72 -13.16 30.89
C LYS A 409 21.55 -14.22 29.81
N SER A 410 20.64 -15.16 30.05
CA SER A 410 20.19 -16.12 29.05
C SER A 410 19.26 -15.46 28.03
N VAL A 411 19.40 -15.80 26.76
CA VAL A 411 18.58 -15.26 25.67
C VAL A 411 17.92 -16.41 24.94
N LYS A 412 16.61 -16.31 24.72
CA LYS A 412 15.87 -17.29 23.91
C LYS A 412 16.10 -17.01 22.44
N GLU A 413 16.14 -18.07 21.64
CA GLU A 413 16.08 -17.94 20.19
C GLU A 413 14.84 -17.15 19.76
N PRO A 414 14.93 -16.33 18.70
CA PRO A 414 13.85 -15.44 18.32
C PRO A 414 12.62 -16.24 17.86
N LYS A 415 11.43 -15.74 18.19
CA LYS A 415 10.16 -16.29 17.69
C LYS A 415 9.46 -15.24 16.86
N TYR A 416 9.69 -15.24 15.55
CA TYR A 416 9.09 -14.25 14.66
C TYR A 416 7.59 -14.46 14.48
N GLY A 417 6.83 -13.39 14.66
CA GLY A 417 5.38 -13.35 14.45
C GLY A 417 4.96 -12.18 13.58
N PHE A 418 3.72 -12.30 13.08
CA PHE A 418 3.09 -11.33 12.19
C PHE A 418 1.70 -10.95 12.71
N ALA A 419 1.35 -9.68 12.62
CA ALA A 419 0.01 -9.19 12.94
C ALA A 419 -0.42 -8.14 11.92
N SER A 420 -1.73 -8.04 11.66
CA SER A 420 -2.26 -6.96 10.84
C SER A 420 -2.03 -5.63 11.55
N ILE A 421 -1.82 -4.56 10.80
CA ILE A 421 -1.86 -3.20 11.35
C ILE A 421 -3.14 -2.92 12.16
N GLY A 422 -4.27 -3.49 11.74
CA GLY A 422 -5.57 -3.39 12.43
C GLY A 422 -5.68 -4.14 13.74
N ASP A 423 -4.65 -4.91 14.12
CA ASP A 423 -4.57 -5.54 15.43
C ASP A 423 -4.17 -4.57 16.54
N VAL A 424 -3.76 -3.35 16.19
CA VAL A 424 -3.45 -2.27 17.13
C VAL A 424 -4.54 -1.21 17.10
N THR A 425 -4.85 -0.66 18.27
CA THR A 425 -5.86 0.39 18.46
C THR A 425 -5.26 1.70 18.98
N PHE A 426 -6.04 2.77 18.98
CA PHE A 426 -5.73 4.04 19.66
C PHE A 426 -7.02 4.72 20.17
N GLY A 427 -6.88 5.78 20.96
CA GLY A 427 -7.99 6.49 21.57
C GLY A 427 -8.66 5.71 22.69
N GLY A 428 -7.88 4.94 23.47
CA GLY A 428 -8.41 4.04 24.50
C GLY A 428 -9.20 2.85 23.92
N GLY A 429 -8.77 2.35 22.76
CA GLY A 429 -9.42 1.23 22.06
C GLY A 429 -10.59 1.62 21.16
N LYS A 430 -10.94 2.90 21.06
CA LYS A 430 -12.06 3.39 20.23
C LYS A 430 -11.81 3.25 18.73
N HIS A 431 -10.56 3.37 18.30
CA HIS A 431 -10.18 3.40 16.89
C HIS A 431 -9.18 2.29 16.61
N LYS A 432 -9.47 1.41 15.64
CA LYS A 432 -8.48 0.45 15.11
C LYS A 432 -7.59 1.18 14.11
N ILE A 433 -6.28 0.98 14.16
CA ILE A 433 -5.39 1.55 13.15
C ILE A 433 -5.72 0.88 11.82
N THR A 434 -5.93 1.67 10.78
CA THR A 434 -6.22 1.13 9.46
C THR A 434 -4.99 1.25 8.58
N GLY A 435 -4.79 0.26 7.72
CA GLY A 435 -3.80 0.39 6.66
C GLY A 435 -4.10 1.64 5.82
N PHE A 436 -3.07 2.41 5.50
CA PHE A 436 -3.18 3.35 4.40
C PHE A 436 -3.05 2.54 3.11
N ALA A 437 -4.14 1.92 2.66
CA ALA A 437 -4.09 1.05 1.49
C ALA A 437 -3.58 1.83 0.28
N GLY A 438 -2.30 1.61 0.00
CA GLY A 438 -1.76 1.71 -1.34
C GLY A 438 -2.17 0.45 -2.08
N GLY A 439 -2.12 0.55 -3.39
CA GLY A 439 -2.42 -0.57 -4.24
C GLY A 439 -2.31 -0.11 -5.66
N PHE A 440 -2.36 -1.09 -6.54
CA PHE A 440 -2.18 -0.88 -7.94
C PHE A 440 -3.32 -1.53 -8.70
N GLY A 441 -3.61 -0.98 -9.86
CA GLY A 441 -4.48 -1.60 -10.83
C GLY A 441 -3.85 -1.60 -12.21
N TRP A 442 -4.25 -2.55 -13.06
CA TRP A 442 -3.94 -2.50 -14.48
C TRP A 442 -4.94 -1.58 -15.17
N GLY A 443 -4.45 -0.43 -15.65
CA GLY A 443 -5.22 0.50 -16.46
C GLY A 443 -4.93 0.34 -17.95
N ILE A 444 -5.94 0.58 -18.78
CA ILE A 444 -5.80 0.71 -20.23
C ILE A 444 -5.83 2.19 -20.58
N LYS A 445 -4.90 2.67 -21.41
CA LYS A 445 -4.89 4.08 -21.82
C LYS A 445 -6.17 4.45 -22.57
N SER A 446 -6.72 5.62 -22.27
CA SER A 446 -7.95 6.13 -22.91
C SER A 446 -7.83 6.30 -24.44
N THR A 447 -6.61 6.51 -24.92
CA THR A 447 -6.25 6.74 -26.32
C THR A 447 -5.79 5.48 -27.04
N ILE A 448 -6.11 4.31 -26.49
CA ILE A 448 -5.82 3.03 -27.14
C ILE A 448 -6.45 2.99 -28.53
N ASP A 449 -5.71 2.47 -29.50
CA ASP A 449 -6.15 2.39 -30.89
C ASP A 449 -7.44 1.57 -30.99
N LYS A 450 -8.43 2.07 -31.74
CA LYS A 450 -9.75 1.43 -31.93
C LYS A 450 -9.74 0.29 -32.96
N ARG A 451 -8.58 -0.03 -33.52
CA ARG A 451 -8.39 -1.14 -34.45
C ARG A 451 -8.95 -2.44 -33.91
N VAL A 452 -9.54 -3.19 -34.84
CA VAL A 452 -10.05 -4.54 -34.65
C VAL A 452 -9.25 -5.48 -35.56
N ALA A 453 -8.67 -6.52 -34.98
CA ALA A 453 -8.11 -7.62 -35.74
C ALA A 453 -9.24 -8.58 -36.12
N GLU A 454 -9.21 -9.05 -37.35
CA GLU A 454 -10.10 -10.11 -37.85
C GLU A 454 -9.32 -11.42 -37.93
N GLN A 455 -9.97 -12.50 -37.53
CA GLN A 455 -9.42 -13.85 -37.65
C GLN A 455 -9.06 -14.17 -39.10
N LYS A 456 -7.85 -14.71 -39.29
CA LYS A 456 -7.35 -15.19 -40.58
C LYS A 456 -7.13 -16.71 -40.56
N ASP A 457 -7.32 -17.35 -41.70
CA ASP A 457 -6.96 -18.75 -41.91
C ASP A 457 -5.43 -18.93 -42.09
N GLU A 458 -4.98 -20.18 -42.24
CA GLU A 458 -3.56 -20.51 -42.46
C GLU A 458 -2.96 -19.88 -43.73
N LYS A 459 -3.81 -19.44 -44.67
CA LYS A 459 -3.43 -18.76 -45.92
C LYS A 459 -3.49 -17.22 -45.79
N GLY A 460 -3.80 -16.71 -44.60
CA GLY A 460 -3.90 -15.28 -44.31
C GLY A 460 -5.20 -14.61 -44.78
N LYS A 461 -6.21 -15.37 -45.21
CA LYS A 461 -7.52 -14.84 -45.63
C LYS A 461 -8.44 -14.65 -44.43
N VAL A 462 -9.20 -13.56 -44.42
CA VAL A 462 -10.19 -13.28 -43.36
C VAL A 462 -11.27 -14.35 -43.38
N VAL A 463 -11.54 -14.93 -42.22
CA VAL A 463 -12.61 -15.91 -42.03
C VAL A 463 -13.95 -15.17 -41.96
N ALA A 464 -14.89 -15.53 -42.84
CA ALA A 464 -16.24 -14.96 -42.80
C ALA A 464 -16.93 -15.29 -41.47
N ASN A 465 -17.49 -14.27 -40.80
CA ASN A 465 -18.04 -14.37 -39.43
C ASN A 465 -17.03 -14.90 -38.38
N GLY A 466 -15.74 -14.78 -38.67
CA GLY A 466 -14.67 -15.14 -37.73
C GLY A 466 -14.59 -14.19 -36.54
N ILE A 467 -13.73 -14.55 -35.59
CA ILE A 467 -13.53 -13.77 -34.36
C ILE A 467 -13.02 -12.37 -34.72
N LYS A 468 -13.64 -11.36 -34.12
CA LYS A 468 -13.19 -9.97 -34.14
C LYS A 468 -12.70 -9.59 -32.75
N LEU A 469 -11.52 -8.99 -32.67
CA LEU A 469 -10.91 -8.60 -31.41
C LEU A 469 -10.29 -7.21 -31.51
N SER A 470 -10.85 -6.24 -30.79
CA SER A 470 -10.27 -4.90 -30.67
C SER A 470 -8.99 -4.91 -29.83
N LYS A 471 -8.18 -3.86 -29.98
CA LYS A 471 -6.94 -3.71 -29.20
C LYS A 471 -7.20 -3.69 -27.69
N ALA A 472 -8.30 -3.06 -27.25
CA ALA A 472 -8.67 -3.00 -25.84
C ALA A 472 -9.13 -4.37 -25.29
N GLU A 473 -9.86 -5.15 -26.09
CA GLU A 473 -10.20 -6.53 -25.73
C GLU A 473 -8.95 -7.43 -25.66
N ALA A 474 -8.03 -7.30 -26.61
CA ALA A 474 -6.75 -8.02 -26.60
C ALA A 474 -5.86 -7.62 -25.40
N ALA A 475 -5.87 -6.35 -25.01
CA ALA A 475 -5.22 -5.88 -23.78
C ALA A 475 -5.85 -6.50 -22.53
N MET A 476 -7.19 -6.61 -22.48
CA MET A 476 -7.90 -7.26 -21.39
C MET A 476 -7.60 -8.76 -21.29
N GLU A 477 -7.37 -9.45 -22.41
CA GLU A 477 -6.92 -10.86 -22.39
C GLU A 477 -5.53 -11.01 -21.73
N PHE A 478 -4.62 -10.05 -21.95
CA PHE A 478 -3.36 -10.04 -21.21
C PHE A 478 -3.55 -9.80 -19.71
N ILE A 479 -4.40 -8.83 -19.32
CA ILE A 479 -4.72 -8.56 -17.91
C ILE A 479 -5.32 -9.82 -17.26
N LYS A 480 -6.22 -10.52 -17.97
CA LYS A 480 -6.81 -11.79 -17.50
C LYS A 480 -5.76 -12.89 -17.33
N GLU A 481 -4.74 -12.94 -18.17
CA GLU A 481 -3.67 -13.93 -18.02
C GLU A 481 -2.78 -13.61 -16.81
N ILE A 482 -2.19 -12.41 -16.75
CA ILE A 482 -1.20 -12.03 -15.73
C ILE A 482 -1.77 -11.99 -14.30
N SER A 483 -3.09 -11.85 -14.15
CA SER A 483 -3.78 -11.87 -12.85
C SER A 483 -4.09 -13.29 -12.32
N SER A 484 -3.69 -14.35 -13.04
CA SER A 484 -3.96 -15.73 -12.63
C SER A 484 -3.06 -16.17 -11.47
N GLU A 485 -3.49 -17.25 -10.81
CA GLU A 485 -2.76 -17.91 -9.71
C GLU A 485 -1.30 -18.25 -10.09
N GLU A 486 -1.06 -18.63 -11.36
CA GLU A 486 0.25 -19.01 -11.92
C GLU A 486 1.34 -17.94 -11.69
N TYR A 487 0.97 -16.66 -11.62
CA TYR A 487 1.92 -15.55 -11.50
C TYR A 487 1.94 -14.90 -10.12
N ALA A 488 0.96 -15.22 -9.27
CA ALA A 488 0.75 -14.53 -7.99
C ALA A 488 1.95 -14.66 -7.05
N THR A 489 2.51 -15.86 -6.93
CA THR A 489 3.67 -16.13 -6.05
C THR A 489 4.92 -15.37 -6.50
N ASP A 490 5.22 -15.35 -7.80
CA ASP A 490 6.38 -14.63 -8.33
C ASP A 490 6.26 -13.12 -8.10
N LEU A 491 5.08 -12.53 -8.35
CA LEU A 491 4.83 -11.10 -8.16
C LEU A 491 4.87 -10.69 -6.68
N ALA A 492 4.30 -11.53 -5.80
CA ALA A 492 4.25 -11.26 -4.38
C ALA A 492 5.60 -11.50 -3.67
N TYR A 493 6.37 -12.51 -4.09
CA TYR A 493 7.70 -12.78 -3.53
C TYR A 493 8.73 -11.72 -3.94
N GLY A 494 8.70 -11.27 -5.20
CA GLY A 494 9.66 -10.30 -5.71
C GLY A 494 9.41 -8.86 -5.27
N ASP A 495 8.15 -8.43 -5.21
CA ASP A 495 7.80 -7.00 -5.04
C ASP A 495 6.57 -6.78 -4.14
N GLY A 496 6.19 -7.78 -3.33
CA GLY A 496 5.09 -7.64 -2.36
C GLY A 496 3.70 -7.40 -2.97
N LYS A 497 3.49 -7.70 -4.27
CA LYS A 497 2.21 -7.51 -4.96
C LYS A 497 1.23 -8.64 -4.66
N ILE A 498 0.48 -8.48 -3.58
CA ILE A 498 -0.52 -9.43 -3.11
C ILE A 498 -1.83 -9.16 -3.84
N SER A 499 -2.41 -10.16 -4.51
CA SER A 499 -3.71 -10.00 -5.16
C SER A 499 -4.81 -9.68 -4.14
N PRO A 500 -5.71 -8.70 -4.40
CA PRO A 500 -6.85 -8.44 -3.53
C PRO A 500 -7.87 -9.58 -3.52
N PHE A 501 -7.89 -10.41 -4.57
CA PHE A 501 -8.97 -11.36 -4.82
C PHE A 501 -8.77 -12.68 -4.08
N LYS A 502 -9.83 -13.17 -3.43
CA LYS A 502 -9.76 -14.30 -2.52
C LYS A 502 -9.15 -15.56 -3.12
N LYS A 503 -9.61 -16.00 -4.30
CA LYS A 503 -9.10 -17.21 -4.96
C LYS A 503 -7.57 -17.15 -5.13
N VAL A 504 -7.08 -16.04 -5.68
CA VAL A 504 -5.66 -15.84 -5.96
C VAL A 504 -4.85 -15.63 -4.68
N GLY A 505 -5.39 -14.89 -3.72
CA GLY A 505 -4.76 -14.67 -2.42
C GLY A 505 -4.61 -15.96 -1.60
N ASP A 506 -5.65 -16.80 -1.55
CA ASP A 506 -5.59 -18.10 -0.86
C ASP A 506 -4.56 -19.03 -1.49
N HIS A 507 -4.49 -19.06 -2.83
CA HIS A 507 -3.48 -19.81 -3.58
C HIS A 507 -2.06 -19.35 -3.24
N LEU A 508 -1.82 -18.04 -3.29
CA LEU A 508 -0.52 -17.43 -2.95
C LEU A 508 -0.06 -17.83 -1.55
N VAL A 509 -0.93 -17.67 -0.55
CA VAL A 509 -0.62 -18.02 0.85
C VAL A 509 -0.25 -19.49 0.95
N LYS A 510 -1.02 -20.37 0.31
CA LYS A 510 -0.76 -21.81 0.30
C LYS A 510 0.60 -22.13 -0.33
N GLU A 511 0.89 -21.61 -1.52
CA GLU A 511 2.16 -21.88 -2.21
C GLU A 511 3.39 -21.41 -1.41
N LEU A 512 3.30 -20.23 -0.79
CA LEU A 512 4.36 -19.69 0.05
C LEU A 512 4.58 -20.55 1.31
N LYS A 513 3.51 -20.94 2.01
CA LYS A 513 3.60 -21.77 3.23
C LYS A 513 4.12 -23.17 2.94
N GLU A 514 3.70 -23.77 1.83
CA GLU A 514 4.16 -25.09 1.37
C GLU A 514 5.54 -25.02 0.67
N ALA A 515 6.06 -23.81 0.42
CA ALA A 515 7.32 -23.53 -0.26
C ALA A 515 7.46 -24.28 -1.60
N LYS A 516 6.35 -24.34 -2.35
CA LYS A 516 6.31 -24.97 -3.68
C LYS A 516 6.96 -24.08 -4.73
N ASN A 517 7.39 -24.71 -5.83
CA ASN A 517 7.86 -24.01 -7.04
C ASN A 517 9.05 -23.04 -6.83
N ILE A 518 9.91 -23.30 -5.84
CA ILE A 518 11.15 -22.54 -5.68
C ILE A 518 12.03 -22.74 -6.92
N ASN A 519 12.41 -21.64 -7.55
CA ASN A 519 13.35 -21.69 -8.67
C ASN A 519 14.70 -22.21 -8.16
N PRO A 520 15.22 -23.34 -8.68
CA PRO A 520 16.50 -23.88 -8.25
C PRO A 520 17.68 -22.97 -8.62
N LYS A 521 17.46 -21.98 -9.50
CA LYS A 521 18.46 -21.00 -9.90
C LYS A 521 18.17 -19.62 -9.33
N HIS A 522 19.23 -18.84 -9.14
CA HIS A 522 19.15 -17.41 -8.87
C HIS A 522 18.50 -16.70 -10.05
N ILE A 523 17.51 -15.84 -9.78
CA ILE A 523 16.68 -15.19 -10.81
C ILE A 523 17.23 -13.81 -11.17
N ASP A 524 17.97 -13.20 -10.26
CA ASP A 524 18.49 -11.85 -10.32
C ASP A 524 19.89 -11.72 -9.68
N GLY A 525 20.47 -10.53 -9.77
CA GLY A 525 21.77 -10.18 -9.17
C GLY A 525 23.00 -10.86 -9.82
N PRO A 526 24.19 -10.72 -9.20
CA PRO A 526 25.46 -11.22 -9.74
C PRO A 526 25.54 -12.76 -9.90
N LYS A 527 24.59 -13.48 -9.30
CA LYS A 527 24.48 -14.94 -9.38
C LYS A 527 23.39 -15.41 -10.36
N ALA A 528 22.67 -14.53 -11.05
CA ALA A 528 21.58 -14.89 -11.96
C ALA A 528 21.97 -16.06 -12.90
N GLY A 529 21.10 -17.08 -12.96
CA GLY A 529 21.30 -18.28 -13.77
C GLY A 529 22.18 -19.38 -13.13
N LYS A 530 22.83 -19.12 -11.99
CA LYS A 530 23.56 -20.12 -11.21
C LYS A 530 22.61 -20.90 -10.30
N ASP A 531 22.95 -22.17 -10.03
CA ASP A 531 22.19 -23.01 -9.11
C ASP A 531 22.33 -22.49 -7.67
N LYS A 532 21.23 -22.59 -6.92
CA LYS A 532 21.20 -22.31 -5.48
C LYS A 532 21.78 -23.49 -4.72
N THR A 533 22.56 -23.19 -3.69
CA THR A 533 23.04 -24.19 -2.73
C THR A 533 21.87 -24.75 -1.89
N GLU A 534 22.07 -25.91 -1.27
CA GLU A 534 21.07 -26.47 -0.34
C GLU A 534 20.75 -25.51 0.82
N SER A 535 21.77 -24.79 1.32
CA SER A 535 21.57 -23.77 2.36
C SER A 535 20.70 -22.61 1.87
N GLU A 536 20.96 -22.10 0.67
CA GLU A 536 20.15 -21.02 0.06
C GLU A 536 18.70 -21.48 -0.16
N LEU A 537 18.49 -22.74 -0.56
CA LEU A 537 17.15 -23.31 -0.72
C LEU A 537 16.43 -23.47 0.63
N LYS A 538 17.13 -23.87 1.69
CA LYS A 538 16.55 -23.99 3.03
C LYS A 538 16.14 -22.63 3.58
N GLU A 539 17.01 -21.62 3.43
CA GLU A 539 16.73 -20.24 3.83
C GLU A 539 15.53 -19.67 3.06
N GLU A 540 15.47 -19.87 1.73
CA GLU A 540 14.32 -19.42 0.95
C GLU A 540 13.01 -20.10 1.37
N LYS A 541 13.03 -21.39 1.70
CA LYS A 541 11.83 -22.09 2.22
C LYS A 541 11.33 -21.47 3.51
N GLU A 542 12.24 -21.16 4.43
CA GLU A 542 11.91 -20.51 5.70
C GLU A 542 11.32 -19.11 5.47
N ILE A 543 11.95 -18.31 4.61
CA ILE A 543 11.47 -16.97 4.23
C ILE A 543 10.08 -17.06 3.59
N ARG A 544 9.86 -17.99 2.66
CA ARG A 544 8.55 -18.17 2.01
C ARG A 544 7.47 -18.55 3.00
N ASN A 545 7.75 -19.45 3.95
CA ASN A 545 6.78 -19.82 4.98
C ASN A 545 6.38 -18.59 5.83
N ILE A 546 7.38 -17.81 6.22
CA ILE A 546 7.23 -16.55 6.95
C ILE A 546 6.38 -15.55 6.14
N LEU A 547 6.71 -15.33 4.86
CA LEU A 547 5.93 -14.45 3.97
C LEU A 547 4.48 -14.94 3.82
N GLY A 548 4.26 -16.25 3.73
CA GLY A 548 2.93 -16.84 3.67
C GLY A 548 2.09 -16.51 4.91
N ASN A 549 2.66 -16.58 6.11
CA ASN A 549 1.99 -16.17 7.35
C ASN A 549 1.71 -14.65 7.39
N ALA A 550 2.65 -13.84 6.89
CA ALA A 550 2.51 -12.39 6.82
C ALA A 550 1.40 -11.97 5.84
N TYR A 551 1.36 -12.59 4.65
CA TYR A 551 0.38 -12.28 3.60
C TYR A 551 -1.01 -12.80 3.94
N GLU A 552 -1.13 -13.93 4.63
CA GLU A 552 -2.40 -14.37 5.21
C GLU A 552 -2.97 -13.31 6.16
N SER A 553 -2.13 -12.74 7.04
CA SER A 553 -2.56 -11.66 7.94
C SER A 553 -3.02 -10.40 7.19
N ILE A 554 -2.36 -10.05 6.08
CA ILE A 554 -2.80 -8.96 5.20
C ILE A 554 -4.17 -9.27 4.59
N LEU A 555 -4.36 -10.47 4.02
CA LEU A 555 -5.59 -10.87 3.33
C LEU A 555 -6.77 -10.98 4.30
N GLU A 556 -6.59 -11.58 5.47
CA GLU A 556 -7.60 -11.63 6.53
C GLU A 556 -8.07 -10.22 6.91
N SER A 557 -7.14 -9.27 7.01
CA SER A 557 -7.45 -7.87 7.30
C SER A 557 -8.17 -7.18 6.15
N TYR A 558 -7.79 -7.47 4.90
CA TYR A 558 -8.37 -6.85 3.70
C TYR A 558 -9.78 -7.37 3.40
N GLN A 559 -10.00 -8.67 3.59
CA GLN A 559 -11.25 -9.39 3.22
C GLN A 559 -12.23 -9.52 4.40
N GLY A 560 -11.96 -8.87 5.53
CA GLY A 560 -12.84 -8.90 6.70
C GLY A 560 -14.21 -8.28 6.40
N ASN A 561 -15.29 -9.05 6.59
CA ASN A 561 -16.68 -8.65 6.34
C ASN A 561 -17.26 -7.63 7.36
N GLY A 562 -16.43 -6.83 8.02
CA GLY A 562 -16.86 -5.87 9.06
C GLY A 562 -16.14 -4.53 8.98
N LYS A 563 -16.50 -3.56 9.85
CA LYS A 563 -15.76 -2.29 10.02
C LYS A 563 -14.25 -2.51 10.27
N ASP A 564 -13.91 -3.70 10.74
CA ASP A 564 -12.56 -4.19 11.04
C ASP A 564 -11.64 -4.36 9.82
N GLY A 565 -12.19 -4.54 8.61
CA GLY A 565 -11.42 -4.67 7.37
C GLY A 565 -11.56 -3.47 6.42
N GLN A 566 -12.22 -2.41 6.88
CA GLN A 566 -12.51 -1.27 6.01
C GLN A 566 -11.26 -0.46 5.72
N ILE A 567 -10.84 -0.55 4.47
CA ILE A 567 -9.94 0.43 3.86
C ILE A 567 -10.75 1.69 3.60
N ALA A 568 -10.26 2.81 4.10
CA ALA A 568 -10.79 4.13 3.77
C ALA A 568 -10.89 4.29 2.26
N SER A 569 -12.09 4.58 1.74
CA SER A 569 -12.24 4.88 0.32
C SER A 569 -11.49 6.19 0.05
N ARG A 570 -10.62 6.19 -0.97
CA ARG A 570 -9.91 7.43 -1.32
C ARG A 570 -10.91 8.42 -1.90
N SER A 571 -10.71 9.69 -1.57
CA SER A 571 -11.52 10.77 -2.10
C SER A 571 -11.45 10.77 -3.63
N ASN A 572 -12.58 10.85 -4.32
CA ASN A 572 -12.65 10.86 -5.78
C ASN A 572 -12.37 12.25 -6.38
N ASN A 573 -11.58 13.10 -5.70
CA ASN A 573 -11.33 14.50 -6.07
C ASN A 573 -9.85 14.93 -5.92
N GLU A 574 -9.47 15.99 -6.63
CA GLU A 574 -8.07 16.49 -6.67
C GLU A 574 -7.61 17.15 -5.38
N LEU A 575 -8.53 17.63 -4.54
CA LEU A 575 -8.22 18.27 -3.25
C LEU A 575 -7.69 17.28 -2.20
N PHE A 576 -7.79 15.98 -2.43
CA PHE A 576 -7.05 15.01 -1.63
C PHE A 576 -5.53 15.13 -1.85
N GLY A 577 -5.08 15.57 -3.02
CA GLY A 577 -3.65 15.72 -3.32
C GLY A 577 -2.94 16.69 -2.37
N ILE A 578 -3.63 17.75 -1.90
CA ILE A 578 -3.03 18.70 -0.95
C ILE A 578 -2.96 18.16 0.48
N TYR A 579 -3.72 17.12 0.83
CA TYR A 579 -3.76 16.61 2.21
C TYR A 579 -2.38 16.10 2.65
N TRP A 580 -1.72 15.29 1.84
CA TRP A 580 -0.48 14.62 2.24
C TRP A 580 0.66 15.60 2.52
N ASP A 581 0.79 16.60 1.65
CA ASP A 581 1.78 17.67 1.80
C ASP A 581 1.46 18.53 3.02
N THR A 582 0.17 18.78 3.29
CA THR A 582 -0.24 19.54 4.48
C THR A 582 0.05 18.76 5.75
N PHE A 583 -0.25 17.46 5.77
CA PHE A 583 0.02 16.60 6.92
C PHE A 583 1.50 16.61 7.27
N SER A 584 2.36 16.36 6.29
CA SER A 584 3.82 16.29 6.48
C SER A 584 4.38 17.62 6.97
N GLU A 585 3.92 18.74 6.39
CA GLU A 585 4.33 20.09 6.80
C GLU A 585 3.85 20.43 8.22
N ALA A 586 2.59 20.12 8.55
CA ALA A 586 2.03 20.33 9.89
C ALA A 586 2.78 19.52 10.93
N PHE A 587 3.14 18.28 10.60
CA PHE A 587 3.86 17.38 11.49
C PHE A 587 5.25 17.92 11.82
N GLY A 588 6.03 18.27 10.78
CA GLY A 588 7.35 18.89 10.95
C GLY A 588 7.27 20.24 11.70
N ALA A 589 6.29 21.07 11.36
CA ALA A 589 6.08 22.35 12.04
C ALA A 589 5.75 22.18 13.52
N THR A 590 4.88 21.22 13.89
CA THR A 590 4.49 20.99 15.28
C THR A 590 5.69 20.64 16.17
N LEU A 591 6.63 19.85 15.65
CA LEU A 591 7.84 19.42 16.38
C LEU A 591 8.98 20.46 16.31
N ASN A 592 8.94 21.37 15.34
CA ASN A 592 9.92 22.45 15.19
C ASN A 592 9.48 23.72 15.92
N THR A 593 10.09 24.03 17.06
CA THR A 593 9.85 25.25 17.86
C THR A 593 10.30 26.55 17.19
N GLU A 594 11.22 26.50 16.23
CA GLU A 594 11.61 27.68 15.43
C GLU A 594 10.48 28.05 14.45
N ILE A 595 9.70 27.06 13.99
CA ILE A 595 8.53 27.24 13.10
C ILE A 595 7.24 27.44 13.90
N ASN A 596 7.01 26.66 14.95
CA ASN A 596 5.84 26.69 15.82
C ASN A 596 6.12 27.50 17.10
N VAL A 597 6.45 28.78 16.93
CA VAL A 597 6.75 29.72 18.03
C VAL A 597 5.59 29.85 19.03
N LYS A 598 4.35 29.67 18.56
CA LYS A 598 3.13 29.75 19.35
C LYS A 598 2.79 28.45 20.12
N LYS A 599 3.56 27.38 19.92
CA LYS A 599 3.31 26.05 20.52
C LYS A 599 1.89 25.54 20.24
N GLU A 600 1.40 25.80 19.03
CA GLU A 600 0.11 25.28 18.55
C GLU A 600 0.16 23.75 18.54
N ASP A 601 -0.96 23.09 18.86
CA ASP A 601 -1.06 21.64 18.71
C ASP A 601 -1.11 21.22 17.23
N PHE A 602 -0.80 19.96 16.95
CA PHE A 602 -0.76 19.43 15.59
C PHE A 602 -2.05 19.69 14.82
N ALA A 603 -3.21 19.46 15.45
CA ALA A 603 -4.50 19.63 14.81
C ALA A 603 -4.73 21.08 14.38
N THR A 604 -4.35 22.05 15.22
CA THR A 604 -4.44 23.48 14.92
C THR A 604 -3.55 23.86 13.74
N VAL A 605 -2.30 23.41 13.73
CA VAL A 605 -1.36 23.66 12.62
C VAL A 605 -1.88 23.03 11.33
N LEU A 606 -2.33 21.77 11.37
CA LEU A 606 -2.87 21.05 10.22
C LEU A 606 -4.09 21.75 9.63
N LYS A 607 -5.07 22.12 10.48
CA LYS A 607 -6.26 22.87 10.07
C LYS A 607 -5.91 24.16 9.34
N ARG A 608 -4.98 24.95 9.90
CA ARG A 608 -4.54 26.23 9.35
C ARG A 608 -3.85 26.05 7.99
N LEU A 609 -2.90 25.13 7.89
CA LEU A 609 -2.16 24.87 6.66
C LEU A 609 -3.07 24.29 5.56
N TYR A 610 -3.99 23.39 5.91
CA TYR A 610 -4.91 22.80 4.94
C TYR A 610 -5.81 23.87 4.32
N LYS A 611 -6.39 24.73 5.16
CA LYS A 611 -7.25 25.84 4.73
C LYS A 611 -6.49 26.81 3.81
N ASP A 612 -5.25 27.14 4.14
CA ASP A 612 -4.39 28.00 3.31
C ASP A 612 -4.09 27.35 1.95
N LYS A 613 -3.63 26.08 1.95
CA LYS A 613 -3.33 25.34 0.71
C LYS A 613 -4.56 25.14 -0.16
N LYS A 614 -5.72 24.79 0.41
CA LYS A 614 -7.01 24.71 -0.31
C LYS A 614 -7.36 26.04 -0.95
N THR A 615 -7.17 27.15 -0.23
CA THR A 615 -7.43 28.51 -0.75
C THR A 615 -6.51 28.86 -1.92
N LYS A 616 -5.24 28.45 -1.87
CA LYS A 616 -4.24 28.69 -2.93
C LYS A 616 -4.31 27.72 -4.11
N TYR A 617 -4.91 26.54 -3.93
CA TYR A 617 -4.98 25.50 -4.95
C TYR A 617 -5.64 25.99 -6.24
N VAL A 618 -5.18 25.52 -7.40
CA VAL A 618 -5.83 25.81 -8.68
C VAL A 618 -6.16 24.48 -9.34
N PHE A 619 -7.44 24.28 -9.65
CA PHE A 619 -7.89 23.09 -10.36
C PHE A 619 -7.28 23.03 -11.76
N GLY A 620 -6.72 21.87 -12.11
CA GLY A 620 -6.08 21.61 -13.41
C GLY A 620 -7.05 21.55 -14.58
#